data_AF-A0A8X6Y0R1-F1
#
_entry.id   AF-A0A8X6Y0R1-F1
#
_cell.length_a   1.000
_cell.length_b   1.000
_cell.length_c   1.000
_cell.angle_alpha   90.00
_cell.angle_beta   90.00
_cell.angle_gamma   90.00
#
_symmetry.space_group_name_H-M   'P 1'
#
loop_
_entity.id
_entity.type
_entity.pdbx_description
1 polymer ?
#
loop_
_entity_poly.entity_id
_entity_poly.type
_entity_poly.pdbx_seq_one_letter_code
_entity_poly.pdbx_strand_id
1 'polypeptide(L)'
;MFRLEVNESFASGRLPVDYAVNPKRGIEEDEKFSPLALDVRRPTRSIKLDTYPQDGSEFIHLSSLSELYTLQPIFLTARQRKMYRYRVVAQLFEKRVIHFKQNRATLIKKFPLQFDVPGEKDEKEWCKRMVKSLLKYLHHWFLAINMHDSIARWIFSFFMCLEDPVEKKCQNLIGVFKHAMRKRLRTCGKREGRQLSTIMAILDLNFRD
;
A
#
# COMPACT_ATOMS: atom_id res chain seq x y z
N MET A 1 -0.28 29.05 -4.14
CA MET A 1 0.89 28.16 -4.24
C MET A 1 0.96 27.38 -2.93
N PHE A 2 0.45 26.15 -2.88
CA PHE A 2 0.40 25.36 -1.64
C PHE A 2 1.76 24.67 -1.40
N ARG A 3 2.43 25.00 -0.31
CA ARG A 3 3.67 24.35 0.14
C ARG A 3 3.27 23.16 1.02
N LEU A 4 3.20 21.97 0.41
CA LEU A 4 3.09 20.72 1.15
C LEU A 4 4.45 20.46 1.82
N GLU A 5 4.48 20.42 3.15
CA GLU A 5 5.63 19.89 3.88
C GLU A 5 5.72 18.39 3.61
N VAL A 6 6.65 18.02 2.72
CA VAL A 6 6.87 16.64 2.31
C VAL A 6 7.85 15.99 3.27
N ASN A 7 7.38 14.95 3.97
CA ASN A 7 8.22 14.11 4.80
C ASN A 7 9.22 13.33 3.91
N GLU A 8 10.51 13.66 4.00
CA GLU A 8 11.60 13.17 3.10
C GLU A 8 11.94 11.67 3.25
N SER A 9 11.30 10.96 4.18
CA SER A 9 11.57 9.55 4.47
C SER A 9 11.31 8.58 3.30
N PHE A 10 10.59 9.02 2.26
CA PHE A 10 10.25 8.18 1.10
C PHE A 10 11.40 7.93 0.10
N ALA A 11 12.47 8.74 0.08
CA ALA A 11 13.49 8.66 -0.97
C ALA A 11 14.63 7.65 -0.70
N SER A 12 14.81 7.18 0.54
CA SER A 12 16.00 6.42 0.95
C SER A 12 15.86 4.89 0.85
N GLY A 13 14.65 4.36 0.66
CA GLY A 13 14.42 2.91 0.70
C GLY A 13 14.68 2.27 2.07
N ARG A 14 14.78 3.07 3.14
CA ARG A 14 14.74 2.59 4.52
C ARG A 14 13.28 2.45 4.94
N LEU A 15 12.91 1.30 5.51
CA LEU A 15 11.63 1.16 6.18
C LEU A 15 11.62 2.12 7.38
N PRO A 16 10.51 2.84 7.66
CA PRO A 16 10.41 3.63 8.87
C PRO A 16 10.40 2.69 10.07
N VAL A 17 11.47 2.76 10.86
CA VAL A 17 11.45 2.33 12.27
C VAL A 17 10.81 3.51 12.98
N ASP A 18 9.52 3.40 13.31
CA ASP A 18 8.85 4.06 14.43
C ASP A 18 7.33 4.04 14.21
N TYR A 19 6.66 3.10 14.89
CA TYR A 19 5.24 3.17 15.17
C TYR A 19 5.05 3.25 16.69
N ALA A 20 5.22 4.45 17.26
CA ALA A 20 4.72 4.76 18.58
C ALA A 20 3.29 5.30 18.45
N VAL A 21 2.29 4.41 18.60
CA VAL A 21 0.89 4.81 18.78
C VAL A 21 0.60 4.87 20.28
N ASN A 22 0.12 6.02 20.71
CA ASN A 22 -0.27 6.32 22.09
C ASN A 22 -1.81 6.33 22.17
N PRO A 23 -2.48 5.39 22.87
CA PRO A 23 -3.91 5.42 23.04
C PRO A 23 -4.27 5.87 24.46
N LYS A 24 -4.83 7.07 24.58
CA LYS A 24 -5.73 7.42 25.69
C LYS A 24 -7.00 7.99 25.08
N ARG A 25 -8.08 7.20 25.07
CA ARG A 25 -9.47 7.66 25.13
C ARG A 25 -10.38 6.46 25.35
N GLY A 26 -11.08 6.46 26.48
CA GLY A 26 -12.10 5.47 26.83
C GLY A 26 -13.35 5.67 25.98
N ILE A 27 -13.94 4.54 25.58
CA ILE A 27 -15.30 4.42 25.07
C ILE A 27 -15.84 3.17 25.76
N GLU A 28 -17.01 3.31 26.40
CA GLU A 28 -17.74 2.25 27.09
C GLU A 28 -18.21 1.20 26.08
N GLU A 29 -18.00 -0.08 26.42
CA GLU A 29 -18.21 -1.24 25.55
C GLU A 29 -19.60 -1.85 25.75
N ASP A 30 -20.30 -2.08 24.64
CA ASP A 30 -21.32 -3.13 24.54
C ASP A 30 -20.61 -4.49 24.39
N GLU A 31 -20.88 -5.43 25.31
CA GLU A 31 -20.28 -6.77 25.37
C GLU A 31 -20.60 -7.60 24.12
N LYS A 32 -19.68 -7.57 23.15
CA LYS A 32 -19.53 -8.63 22.15
C LYS A 32 -18.44 -9.59 22.60
N PHE A 33 -18.78 -10.87 22.70
CA PHE A 33 -17.85 -11.98 22.86
C PHE A 33 -16.70 -11.85 21.85
N SER A 34 -15.56 -11.33 22.32
CA SER A 34 -14.29 -11.48 21.61
C SER A 34 -13.78 -12.88 21.91
N PRO A 35 -13.40 -13.67 20.89
CA PRO A 35 -12.71 -14.94 21.13
C PRO A 35 -11.47 -14.62 21.96
N LEU A 36 -11.34 -15.24 23.15
CA LEU A 36 -10.27 -15.08 24.15
C LEU A 36 -8.96 -14.60 23.51
N ALA A 37 -8.82 -13.28 23.40
CA ALA A 37 -7.61 -12.69 22.88
C ALA A 37 -6.58 -12.88 23.99
N LEU A 38 -5.52 -13.63 23.71
CA LEU A 38 -4.38 -13.71 24.62
C LEU A 38 -3.93 -12.27 24.90
N ASP A 39 -3.89 -11.88 26.17
CA ASP A 39 -3.40 -10.57 26.59
C ASP A 39 -1.89 -10.51 26.33
N VAL A 40 -1.51 -10.12 25.11
CA VAL A 40 -0.11 -10.02 24.70
C VAL A 40 0.45 -8.70 25.21
N ARG A 41 1.23 -8.77 26.29
CA ARG A 41 1.88 -7.58 26.86
C ARG A 41 2.99 -7.08 25.94
N ARG A 42 3.28 -5.78 26.00
CA ARG A 42 4.46 -5.22 25.32
C ARG A 42 5.75 -5.74 25.99
N PRO A 43 6.80 -6.05 25.22
CA PRO A 43 8.09 -6.43 25.77
C PRO A 43 8.63 -5.33 26.68
N THR A 44 9.12 -5.70 27.87
CA THR A 44 9.81 -4.77 28.78
C THR A 44 11.27 -4.54 28.40
N ARG A 45 11.81 -5.36 27.48
CA ARG A 45 13.18 -5.29 26.99
C ARG A 45 13.24 -5.50 25.47
N SER A 46 14.37 -5.15 24.87
CA SER A 46 14.61 -5.44 23.45
C SER A 46 14.71 -6.95 23.22
N ILE A 47 13.84 -7.49 22.36
CA ILE A 47 13.85 -8.89 21.95
C ILE A 47 14.62 -9.01 20.63
N LYS A 48 15.72 -9.78 20.63
CA LYS A 48 16.42 -10.20 19.40
C LYS A 48 16.00 -11.63 19.04
N LEU A 49 16.24 -12.05 17.79
CA LEU A 49 15.92 -13.40 17.31
C LEU A 49 16.56 -14.54 18.10
N ASP A 50 17.76 -14.30 18.62
CA ASP A 50 18.56 -15.23 19.42
C ASP A 50 18.23 -15.14 20.92
N THR A 51 17.28 -14.28 21.30
CA THR A 51 16.86 -14.13 22.69
C THR A 51 15.93 -15.27 23.08
N TYR A 52 16.23 -15.96 24.17
CA TYR A 52 15.30 -16.94 24.74
C TYR A 52 14.11 -16.19 25.37
N PRO A 53 12.85 -16.50 25.00
CA PRO A 53 11.68 -15.82 25.54
C PRO A 53 11.51 -16.19 27.01
N GLN A 54 11.32 -15.18 27.87
CA GLN A 54 11.14 -15.37 29.31
C GLN A 54 9.68 -15.61 29.71
N ASP A 55 8.73 -15.22 28.86
CA ASP A 55 7.30 -15.43 29.08
C ASP A 55 6.53 -15.69 27.77
N GLY A 56 5.24 -15.97 27.90
CA GLY A 56 4.36 -16.23 26.75
C GLY A 56 4.18 -15.02 25.83
N SER A 57 4.28 -13.79 26.35
CA SER A 57 4.19 -12.58 25.53
C SER A 57 5.45 -12.41 24.68
N GLU A 58 6.64 -12.57 25.26
CA GLU A 58 7.91 -12.57 24.55
C GLU A 58 7.95 -13.69 23.50
N PHE A 59 7.40 -14.88 23.80
CA PHE A 59 7.29 -15.96 22.82
C PHE A 59 6.42 -15.57 21.63
N ILE A 60 5.26 -14.95 21.84
CA ILE A 60 4.39 -14.49 20.76
C ILE A 60 5.07 -13.39 19.92
N HIS A 61 5.77 -12.45 20.55
CA HIS A 61 6.55 -11.44 19.83
C HIS A 61 7.71 -12.06 19.05
N LEU A 62 8.42 -13.02 19.64
CA LEU A 62 9.53 -13.72 19.00
C LEU A 62 9.04 -14.63 17.87
N SER A 63 7.86 -15.22 17.99
CA SER A 63 7.20 -15.99 16.92
C SER A 63 6.73 -15.07 15.79
N SER A 64 6.19 -13.90 16.10
CA SER A 64 5.83 -12.89 15.09
C SER A 64 7.07 -12.35 14.37
N LEU A 65 8.18 -12.19 15.10
CA LEU A 65 9.49 -11.88 14.52
C LEU A 65 10.01 -13.06 13.69
N SER A 66 9.91 -14.28 14.18
CA SER A 66 10.38 -15.48 13.48
C SER A 66 9.56 -15.77 12.23
N GLU A 67 8.28 -15.41 12.14
CA GLU A 67 7.52 -15.43 10.89
C GLU A 67 8.05 -14.41 9.88
N LEU A 68 8.51 -13.25 10.35
CA LEU A 68 9.20 -12.26 9.51
C LEU A 68 10.60 -12.75 9.08
N TYR A 69 11.23 -13.65 9.85
CA TYR A 69 12.61 -14.13 9.66
C TYR A 69 12.76 -15.58 9.17
N THR A 70 11.75 -16.43 9.21
CA THR A 70 11.71 -17.72 8.48
C THR A 70 11.66 -17.49 6.97
N LEU A 71 11.38 -16.24 6.57
CA LEU A 71 11.62 -15.69 5.26
C LEU A 71 13.03 -15.10 5.08
N GLN A 72 14.01 -15.47 5.94
CA GLN A 72 15.37 -14.97 5.79
C GLN A 72 16.00 -15.48 4.47
N PRO A 73 16.55 -14.56 3.66
CA PRO A 73 16.91 -14.82 2.27
C PRO A 73 18.30 -15.46 2.08
N ILE A 74 18.83 -16.18 3.09
CA ILE A 74 20.22 -16.64 3.07
C ILE A 74 20.48 -17.59 1.89
N PHE A 75 19.47 -18.34 1.46
CA PHE A 75 19.53 -19.21 0.27
C PHE A 75 18.66 -18.74 -0.90
N LEU A 76 18.09 -17.53 -0.84
CA LEU A 76 17.24 -17.06 -1.92
C LEU A 76 18.08 -16.57 -3.10
N THR A 77 17.79 -17.13 -4.27
CA THR A 77 18.26 -16.61 -5.55
C THR A 77 17.89 -15.13 -5.69
N ALA A 78 18.63 -14.38 -6.52
CA ALA A 78 18.32 -12.97 -6.77
C ALA A 78 16.85 -12.77 -7.22
N ARG A 79 16.31 -13.71 -8.00
CA ARG A 79 14.90 -13.74 -8.42
C ARG A 79 13.95 -13.89 -7.24
N GLN A 80 14.21 -14.84 -6.33
CA GLN A 80 13.37 -15.05 -5.15
C GLN A 80 13.41 -13.85 -4.20
N ARG A 81 14.59 -13.25 -3.97
CA ARG A 81 14.70 -12.01 -3.17
C ARG A 81 13.89 -10.86 -3.75
N LYS A 82 13.91 -10.73 -5.08
CA LYS A 82 13.10 -9.73 -5.80
C LYS A 82 11.59 -10.00 -5.61
N MET A 83 11.15 -11.24 -5.79
CA MET A 83 9.75 -11.64 -5.55
C MET A 83 9.31 -11.42 -4.10
N TYR A 84 10.18 -11.73 -3.14
CA TYR A 84 9.90 -11.52 -1.72
C TYR A 84 9.67 -10.03 -1.41
N ARG A 85 10.57 -9.15 -1.88
CA ARG A 85 10.38 -7.69 -1.74
C ARG A 85 9.06 -7.22 -2.32
N TYR A 86 8.66 -7.77 -3.46
CA TYR A 86 7.39 -7.43 -4.11
C TYR A 86 6.17 -7.87 -3.29
N ARG A 87 6.22 -9.06 -2.68
CA ARG A 87 5.16 -9.52 -1.77
C ARG A 87 5.03 -8.60 -0.55
N VAL A 88 6.16 -8.25 0.08
CA VAL A 88 6.16 -7.34 1.23
C VAL A 88 5.55 -5.98 0.85
N VAL A 89 5.92 -5.42 -0.31
CA VAL A 89 5.36 -4.16 -0.80
C VAL A 89 3.84 -4.26 -1.04
N ALA A 90 3.36 -5.35 -1.62
CA ALA A 90 1.92 -5.54 -1.84
C ALA A 90 1.14 -5.71 -0.54
N GLN A 91 1.68 -6.43 0.45
CA GLN A 91 1.06 -6.53 1.78
C GLN A 91 0.98 -5.16 2.46
N LEU A 92 2.04 -4.34 2.35
CA LEU A 92 2.02 -2.96 2.86
C LEU A 92 0.99 -2.09 2.12
N PHE A 93 0.84 -2.30 0.81
CA PHE A 93 -0.20 -1.64 0.02
C PHE A 93 -1.60 -2.03 0.50
N GLU A 94 -1.89 -3.32 0.66
CA GLU A 94 -3.18 -3.82 1.16
C GLU A 94 -3.52 -3.25 2.54
N LYS A 95 -2.57 -3.27 3.49
CA LYS A 95 -2.74 -2.65 4.81
C LYS A 95 -3.10 -1.16 4.71
N ARG A 96 -2.45 -0.43 3.79
CA ARG A 96 -2.75 0.98 3.54
C ARG A 96 -4.12 1.19 2.90
N VAL A 97 -4.55 0.31 1.99
CA VAL A 97 -5.89 0.35 1.39
C VAL A 97 -6.95 0.16 2.47
N ILE A 98 -6.77 -0.82 3.36
CA ILE A 98 -7.69 -1.05 4.50
C ILE A 98 -7.75 0.19 5.38
N HIS A 99 -6.59 0.71 5.79
CA HIS A 99 -6.53 1.92 6.62
C HIS A 99 -7.17 3.13 5.94
N PHE A 100 -6.95 3.32 4.64
CA PHE A 100 -7.57 4.38 3.86
C PHE A 100 -9.09 4.24 3.82
N LYS A 101 -9.61 3.03 3.58
CA LYS A 101 -11.05 2.75 3.57
C LYS A 101 -11.69 3.03 4.93
N GLN A 102 -11.05 2.64 6.03
CA GLN A 102 -11.51 2.91 7.40
C GLN A 102 -11.61 4.42 7.70
N ASN A 103 -10.70 5.23 7.14
CA ASN A 103 -10.66 6.67 7.36
C ASN A 103 -11.39 7.49 6.28
N ARG A 104 -12.02 6.84 5.29
CA ARG A 104 -12.62 7.52 4.12
C ARG A 104 -13.65 8.57 4.53
N ALA A 105 -14.54 8.24 5.47
CA ALA A 105 -15.57 9.17 5.95
C ALA A 105 -14.96 10.42 6.62
N THR A 106 -13.93 10.24 7.46
CA THR A 106 -13.20 11.33 8.11
C THR A 106 -12.48 12.21 7.09
N LEU A 107 -11.88 11.59 6.05
CA LEU A 107 -11.21 12.32 4.98
C LEU A 107 -12.20 13.14 4.15
N ILE A 108 -13.36 12.59 3.80
CA ILE A 108 -14.43 13.33 3.08
C ILE A 108 -14.91 14.52 3.92
N LYS A 109 -15.10 14.34 5.22
CA LYS A 109 -15.49 15.44 6.13
C LYS A 109 -14.42 16.52 6.23
N LYS A 110 -13.14 16.13 6.28
CA LYS A 110 -12.01 17.06 6.43
C LYS A 110 -11.67 17.80 5.14
N PHE A 111 -11.89 17.16 4.00
CA PHE A 111 -11.58 17.68 2.68
C PHE A 111 -12.84 17.61 1.81
N PRO A 112 -13.83 18.50 2.06
CA PRO A 112 -15.04 18.52 1.28
C PRO A 112 -14.71 18.80 -0.19
N LEU A 113 -15.39 18.07 -1.07
CA LEU A 113 -15.20 18.20 -2.51
C LEU A 113 -15.75 19.56 -2.94
N GLN A 114 -14.93 20.35 -3.62
CA GLN A 114 -15.35 21.64 -4.21
C GLN A 114 -15.93 21.46 -5.62
N PHE A 115 -16.21 20.23 -6.04
CA PHE A 115 -16.72 19.91 -7.35
C PHE A 115 -18.13 19.36 -7.25
N ASP A 116 -18.97 19.73 -8.21
CA ASP A 116 -20.32 19.19 -8.34
C ASP A 116 -20.22 17.70 -8.69
N VAL A 117 -20.56 16.86 -7.70
CA VAL A 117 -20.77 15.43 -7.93
C VAL A 117 -22.14 15.30 -8.61
N PRO A 118 -22.25 14.62 -9.77
CA PRO A 118 -23.56 14.39 -10.37
C PRO A 118 -24.46 13.62 -9.40
N GLY A 119 -25.77 13.83 -9.50
CA GLY A 119 -26.76 13.21 -8.61
C GLY A 119 -26.64 11.69 -8.54
N GLU A 120 -27.17 11.10 -7.47
CA GLU A 120 -26.99 9.69 -7.07
C GLU A 120 -27.27 8.66 -8.20
N LYS A 121 -28.20 8.97 -9.11
CA LYS A 121 -28.52 8.11 -10.27
C LYS A 121 -27.39 8.02 -11.29
N ASP A 122 -26.59 9.08 -11.43
CA ASP A 122 -25.51 9.20 -12.39
C ASP A 122 -24.11 9.01 -11.77
N GLU A 123 -24.01 8.99 -10.44
CA GLU A 123 -22.75 8.89 -9.70
C GLU A 123 -21.92 7.67 -10.13
N LYS A 124 -22.55 6.50 -10.29
CA LYS A 124 -21.85 5.27 -10.69
C LYS A 124 -21.26 5.37 -12.10
N GLU A 125 -22.02 5.90 -13.05
CA GLU A 125 -21.58 6.03 -14.44
C GLU A 125 -20.52 7.13 -14.57
N TRP A 126 -20.67 8.22 -13.82
CA TRP A 126 -19.67 9.28 -13.73
C TRP A 126 -18.36 8.77 -13.14
N CYS A 127 -18.41 8.03 -12.02
CA CYS A 127 -17.24 7.42 -11.41
C CYS A 127 -16.50 6.50 -12.39
N LYS A 128 -17.22 5.66 -13.15
CA LYS A 128 -16.61 4.81 -14.19
C LYS A 128 -15.90 5.63 -15.27
N ARG A 129 -16.54 6.70 -15.76
CA ARG A 129 -15.96 7.60 -16.78
C ARG A 129 -14.73 8.33 -16.25
N MET A 130 -14.77 8.79 -15.00
CA MET A 130 -13.67 9.46 -14.32
C MET A 130 -12.48 8.53 -14.11
N VAL A 131 -12.70 7.33 -13.57
CA VAL A 131 -11.66 6.31 -13.38
C VAL A 131 -10.98 5.98 -14.70
N LYS A 132 -11.75 5.75 -15.77
CA LYS A 132 -11.22 5.48 -17.11
C LYS A 132 -10.40 6.64 -17.66
N SER A 133 -10.90 7.86 -17.53
CA SER A 133 -10.24 9.06 -18.07
C SER A 133 -8.95 9.38 -17.31
N LEU A 134 -8.97 9.25 -15.99
CA LEU A 134 -7.82 9.46 -15.13
C LEU A 134 -6.73 8.40 -15.40
N LEU A 135 -7.10 7.13 -15.56
CA LEU A 135 -6.13 6.08 -15.90
C LEU A 135 -5.47 6.34 -17.27
N LYS A 136 -6.24 6.78 -18.27
CA LYS A 136 -5.68 7.19 -19.56
C LYS A 136 -4.74 8.38 -19.43
N TYR A 137 -5.11 9.38 -18.63
CA TYR A 137 -4.26 10.54 -18.38
C TYR A 137 -2.95 10.14 -17.68
N LEU A 138 -3.01 9.32 -16.63
CA LEU A 138 -1.83 8.77 -15.96
C LEU A 138 -0.97 7.95 -16.93
N HIS A 139 -1.59 7.20 -17.85
CA HIS A 139 -0.88 6.50 -18.90
C HIS A 139 -0.12 7.44 -19.85
N HIS A 140 -0.79 8.44 -20.41
CA HIS A 140 -0.15 9.42 -21.28
C HIS A 140 0.93 10.21 -20.55
N TRP A 141 0.67 10.62 -19.30
CA TRP A 141 1.65 11.33 -18.49
C TRP A 141 2.89 10.48 -18.25
N PHE A 142 2.71 9.20 -17.93
CA PHE A 142 3.81 8.24 -17.80
C PHE A 142 4.61 8.09 -19.09
N LEU A 143 3.95 7.98 -20.24
CA LEU A 143 4.63 7.90 -21.53
C LEU A 143 5.41 9.17 -21.87
N ALA A 144 4.90 10.34 -21.46
CA ALA A 144 5.52 11.63 -21.77
C ALA A 144 6.77 11.92 -20.92
N ILE A 145 6.70 11.69 -19.60
CA ILE A 145 7.77 12.08 -18.66
C ILE A 145 8.47 10.90 -17.97
N ASN A 146 8.11 9.66 -18.32
CA ASN A 146 8.54 8.45 -17.63
C ASN A 146 8.06 8.39 -16.17
N MET A 147 8.60 7.46 -15.36
CA MET A 147 8.18 7.33 -13.95
C MET A 147 8.95 8.31 -13.04
N HIS A 148 8.43 9.53 -12.91
CA HIS A 148 8.87 10.49 -11.89
C HIS A 148 8.21 10.21 -10.52
N ASP A 149 8.78 10.71 -9.43
CA ASP A 149 8.23 10.51 -8.07
C ASP A 149 6.78 10.99 -7.94
N SER A 150 6.45 12.13 -8.55
CA SER A 150 5.10 12.71 -8.51
C SER A 150 4.07 11.79 -9.19
N ILE A 151 4.38 11.30 -10.39
CA ILE A 151 3.46 10.41 -11.10
C ILE A 151 3.36 9.05 -10.43
N ALA A 152 4.46 8.53 -9.87
CA ALA A 152 4.45 7.29 -9.09
C ALA A 152 3.48 7.39 -7.89
N ARG A 153 3.48 8.53 -7.19
CA ARG A 153 2.54 8.80 -6.09
C ARG A 153 1.10 8.86 -6.58
N TRP A 154 0.83 9.58 -7.67
CA TRP A 154 -0.51 9.65 -8.26
C TRP A 154 -1.03 8.29 -8.67
N ILE A 155 -0.20 7.49 -9.33
CA ILE A 155 -0.54 6.13 -9.73
C ILE A 155 -0.83 5.26 -8.51
N PHE A 156 0.04 5.30 -7.50
CA PHE A 156 -0.13 4.55 -6.26
C PHE A 156 -1.45 4.92 -5.55
N SER A 157 -1.71 6.21 -5.37
CA SER A 157 -2.94 6.71 -4.76
C SER A 157 -4.18 6.35 -5.58
N PHE A 158 -4.11 6.45 -6.90
CA PHE A 158 -5.21 6.07 -7.79
C PHE A 158 -5.58 4.59 -7.59
N PHE A 159 -4.59 3.69 -7.58
CA PHE A 159 -4.83 2.27 -7.37
C PHE A 159 -5.34 1.94 -5.97
N MET A 160 -4.98 2.72 -4.94
CA MET A 160 -5.58 2.56 -3.61
C MET A 160 -7.08 2.89 -3.57
N CYS A 161 -7.52 3.80 -4.44
CA CYS A 161 -8.91 4.24 -4.50
C CYS A 161 -9.80 3.34 -5.37
N LEU A 162 -9.23 2.40 -6.13
CA LEU A 162 -10.03 1.48 -6.94
C LEU A 162 -10.78 0.49 -6.04
N GLU A 163 -12.08 0.34 -6.31
CA GLU A 163 -12.92 -0.66 -5.66
C GLU A 163 -12.80 -2.01 -6.40
N ASP A 164 -12.86 -3.10 -5.64
CA ASP A 164 -12.81 -4.48 -6.12
C ASP A 164 -14.24 -5.04 -6.13
N PRO A 165 -14.75 -5.62 -7.23
CA PRO A 165 -14.08 -5.91 -8.51
C PRO A 165 -13.92 -4.72 -9.44
N VAL A 166 -12.75 -4.63 -10.08
CA VAL A 166 -12.48 -3.63 -11.13
C VAL A 166 -13.22 -3.99 -12.42
N GLU A 167 -13.87 -3.01 -13.05
CA GLU A 167 -14.56 -3.20 -14.33
C GLU A 167 -13.61 -3.73 -15.43
N LYS A 168 -14.08 -4.69 -16.25
CA LYS A 168 -13.31 -5.31 -17.34
C LYS A 168 -12.63 -4.30 -18.30
N LYS A 169 -13.30 -3.18 -18.60
CA LYS A 169 -12.71 -2.11 -19.44
C LYS A 169 -11.52 -1.45 -18.75
N CYS A 170 -11.58 -1.27 -17.43
CA CYS A 170 -10.48 -0.75 -16.64
C CYS A 170 -9.35 -1.79 -16.52
N GLN A 171 -9.67 -3.07 -16.34
CA GLN A 171 -8.68 -4.15 -16.36
C GLN A 171 -7.87 -4.17 -17.67
N ASN A 172 -8.53 -4.04 -18.83
CA ASN A 172 -7.84 -3.94 -20.12
C ASN A 172 -6.87 -2.75 -20.16
N LEU A 173 -7.27 -1.58 -19.64
CA LEU A 173 -6.39 -0.41 -19.57
C LEU A 173 -5.23 -0.61 -18.60
N ILE A 174 -5.45 -1.27 -17.46
CA ILE A 174 -4.39 -1.68 -16.53
C ILE A 174 -3.42 -2.63 -17.23
N GLY A 175 -3.90 -3.56 -18.05
CA GLY A 175 -3.07 -4.45 -18.87
C GLY A 175 -2.16 -3.69 -19.84
N VAL A 176 -2.72 -2.72 -20.58
CA VAL A 176 -1.95 -1.82 -21.47
C VAL A 176 -0.92 -1.01 -20.68
N PHE A 177 -1.31 -0.47 -19.53
CA PHE A 177 -0.42 0.28 -18.64
C PHE A 177 0.75 -0.59 -18.13
N LYS A 178 0.46 -1.82 -17.67
CA LYS A 178 1.46 -2.82 -17.25
C LYS A 178 2.42 -3.18 -18.39
N HIS A 179 1.92 -3.33 -19.61
CA HIS A 179 2.76 -3.61 -20.78
C HIS A 179 3.77 -2.48 -21.03
N ALA A 180 3.32 -1.22 -21.00
CA ALA A 180 4.20 -0.07 -21.16
C ALA A 180 5.26 0.03 -20.05
N MET A 181 4.87 -0.20 -18.79
CA MET A 181 5.81 -0.25 -17.67
C MET A 181 6.88 -1.35 -17.84
N ARG A 182 6.48 -2.55 -18.28
CA ARG A 182 7.42 -3.65 -18.55
C ARG A 182 8.41 -3.31 -19.66
N LYS A 183 7.95 -2.64 -20.72
CA LYS A 183 8.83 -2.15 -21.80
C LYS A 183 9.84 -1.14 -21.25
N ARG A 184 9.38 -0.17 -20.46
CA ARG A 184 10.24 0.87 -19.86
C ARG A 184 11.24 0.31 -18.86
N LEU A 185 10.86 -0.72 -18.10
CA LEU A 185 11.73 -1.36 -17.10
C LEU A 185 13.03 -1.92 -17.71
N ARG A 186 13.04 -2.23 -19.01
CA ARG A 186 14.21 -2.74 -19.72
C ARG A 186 15.26 -1.67 -20.03
N THR A 187 14.87 -0.40 -20.06
CA THR A 187 15.72 0.72 -20.52
C THR A 187 15.91 1.81 -19.46
N CYS A 188 15.15 1.78 -18.37
CA CYS A 188 15.20 2.80 -17.33
C CYS A 188 16.40 2.65 -16.38
N GLY A 189 16.78 3.76 -15.72
CA GLY A 189 17.80 3.76 -14.68
C GLY A 189 17.34 3.10 -13.36
N LYS A 190 18.28 2.88 -12.44
CA LYS A 190 18.03 2.16 -11.17
C LYS A 190 16.92 2.79 -10.31
N ARG A 191 16.83 4.12 -10.22
CA ARG A 191 15.82 4.83 -9.41
C ARG A 191 14.41 4.59 -9.96
N GLU A 192 14.22 4.92 -11.23
CA GLU A 192 12.96 4.71 -11.95
C GLU A 192 12.55 3.23 -11.94
N GLY A 193 13.52 2.34 -12.18
CA GLY A 193 13.29 0.90 -12.20
C GLY A 193 12.78 0.35 -10.88
N ARG A 194 13.20 0.91 -9.73
CA ARG A 194 12.63 0.56 -8.41
C ARG A 194 11.16 0.96 -8.31
N GLN A 195 10.79 2.16 -8.74
CA GLN A 195 9.41 2.65 -8.69
C GLN A 195 8.48 1.84 -9.61
N LEU A 196 8.91 1.64 -10.86
CA LEU A 196 8.19 0.80 -11.83
C LEU A 196 7.98 -0.61 -11.29
N SER A 197 9.03 -1.18 -10.71
CA SER A 197 8.99 -2.51 -10.08
C SER A 197 7.99 -2.60 -8.93
N THR A 198 7.97 -1.60 -8.05
CA THR A 198 7.02 -1.51 -6.92
C THR A 198 5.58 -1.41 -7.42
N ILE A 199 5.30 -0.50 -8.35
CA ILE A 199 3.94 -0.33 -8.88
C ILE A 199 3.51 -1.59 -9.63
N MET A 200 4.38 -2.18 -10.47
CA MET A 200 4.08 -3.44 -11.14
C MET A 200 3.76 -4.57 -10.16
N ALA A 201 4.52 -4.69 -9.06
CA ALA A 201 4.25 -5.69 -8.04
C ALA A 201 2.86 -5.54 -7.41
N ILE A 202 2.45 -4.31 -7.11
CA ILE A 202 1.11 -4.00 -6.63
C ILE A 202 0.07 -4.44 -7.67
N LEU A 203 0.30 -4.10 -8.95
CA LEU A 203 -0.62 -4.42 -10.04
C LEU A 203 -0.73 -5.91 -10.33
N ASP A 204 0.36 -6.66 -10.28
CA ASP A 204 0.36 -8.10 -10.51
C ASP A 204 -0.30 -8.88 -9.36
N LEU A 205 -0.25 -8.35 -8.13
CA LEU A 205 -0.81 -9.02 -6.97
C LEU A 205 -2.27 -8.67 -6.70
N ASN A 206 -2.68 -7.41 -6.89
CA ASN A 206 -4.02 -6.92 -6.55
C ASN A 206 -5.01 -6.91 -7.73
N PHE A 207 -4.52 -6.91 -8.97
CA PHE A 207 -5.36 -6.78 -10.17
C PHE A 207 -5.01 -7.88 -11.17
N ARG A 208 -5.40 -9.12 -10.83
CA ARG A 208 -5.23 -10.29 -11.70
C ARG A 208 -6.36 -10.33 -12.74
N ASP A 209 -5.99 -10.74 -13.96
CA ASP A 209 -6.94 -11.03 -15.04
C ASP A 209 -7.68 -12.35 -14.79
#